data_AF-A0A607GYE7-F1
#
_entry.id   AF-A0A607GYE7-F1
#
_cell.length_a   1.000
_cell.length_b   1.000
_cell.length_c   1.000
_cell.angle_alpha   90.00
_cell.angle_beta   90.00
_cell.angle_gamma   90.00
#
_symmetry.space_group_name_H-M   'P 1'
#
loop_
_entity.id
_entity.type
_entity.pdbx_description
1 polymer ?
#
loop_
_entity_poly.entity_id
_entity_poly.type
_entity_poly.pdbx_seq_one_letter_code
_entity_poly.pdbx_strand_id
1 'polypeptide(L)'
;MTSASLQVIVKNTDENADYWMPDVGEQVLCLFFPAGPQQGFILGSFYDETHTPPANTVNKRVIRFRNGTRIENDRESNSLLVDAVGDVTVKATGTVTIDAPETIITGNATVKGLLTYLGGLKGSSEGGTAADIQGEIKVTSGDVVVDGIGVKKHHHDTQGEYAPTSEAKA
;
A
#
# COMPACT_ATOMS: atom_id res chain seq x y z
N MET A 1 4.53 -0.28 -47.19
CA MET A 1 5.94 -0.66 -46.93
C MET A 1 6.03 -1.01 -45.46
N THR A 2 6.69 -2.11 -45.12
CA THR A 2 6.88 -2.56 -43.73
C THR A 2 8.37 -2.52 -43.42
N SER A 3 8.77 -2.05 -42.24
CA SER A 3 10.17 -2.05 -41.82
C SER A 3 10.66 -3.46 -41.49
N ALA A 4 11.98 -3.62 -41.35
CA ALA A 4 12.52 -4.74 -40.59
C ALA A 4 12.26 -4.58 -39.08
N SER A 5 12.70 -5.54 -38.26
CA SER A 5 12.67 -5.40 -36.79
C SER A 5 13.55 -4.23 -36.35
N LEU A 6 12.94 -3.27 -35.65
CA LEU A 6 13.61 -2.08 -35.12
C LEU A 6 13.69 -2.17 -33.59
N GLN A 7 14.74 -1.56 -33.03
CA GLN A 7 14.89 -1.41 -31.57
C GLN A 7 14.09 -0.20 -31.09
N VAL A 8 13.56 -0.26 -29.86
CA VAL A 8 12.89 0.88 -29.19
C VAL A 8 13.92 1.66 -28.38
N ILE A 9 13.89 2.99 -28.50
CA ILE A 9 14.74 3.84 -27.66
C ILE A 9 14.22 3.81 -26.21
N VAL A 10 15.11 3.51 -25.28
CA VAL A 10 14.84 3.50 -23.83
C VAL A 10 15.75 4.51 -23.12
N LYS A 11 15.45 4.83 -21.86
CA LYS A 11 16.19 5.86 -21.11
C LYS A 11 17.63 5.43 -20.79
N ASN A 12 17.82 4.18 -20.39
CA ASN A 12 19.10 3.61 -19.98
C ASN A 12 19.09 2.09 -20.31
N THR A 13 20.25 1.49 -20.55
CA THR A 13 20.38 0.08 -20.99
C THR A 13 21.48 -0.74 -20.30
N ASP A 14 22.23 -0.15 -19.37
CA ASP A 14 23.39 -0.80 -18.74
C ASP A 14 23.07 -1.14 -17.28
N GLU A 15 23.88 -0.71 -16.31
CA GLU A 15 23.61 -0.92 -14.88
C GLU A 15 22.22 -0.38 -14.46
N ASN A 16 21.79 0.72 -15.08
CA ASN A 16 20.41 1.17 -15.06
C ASN A 16 19.74 0.77 -16.37
N ALA A 17 18.58 0.11 -16.29
CA ALA A 17 17.77 -0.27 -17.43
C ALA A 17 16.30 0.11 -17.21
N ASP A 18 15.63 0.57 -18.27
CA ASP A 18 14.19 0.89 -18.28
C ASP A 18 13.51 0.10 -19.40
N TYR A 19 12.33 -0.49 -19.12
CA TYR A 19 11.64 -1.36 -20.07
C TYR A 19 10.18 -0.96 -20.21
N TRP A 20 9.81 -0.61 -21.45
CA TRP A 20 8.45 -0.32 -21.87
C TRP A 20 8.37 -0.56 -23.38
N MET A 21 7.42 -1.39 -23.81
CA MET A 21 7.22 -1.71 -25.22
C MET A 21 5.86 -1.18 -25.66
N PRO A 22 5.74 -0.60 -26.87
CA PRO A 22 4.44 -0.29 -27.46
C PRO A 22 3.58 -1.55 -27.59
N ASP A 23 2.27 -1.40 -27.45
CA ASP A 23 1.32 -2.48 -27.68
C ASP A 23 1.20 -2.80 -29.19
N VAL A 24 0.81 -4.03 -29.51
CA VAL A 24 0.53 -4.41 -30.91
C VAL A 24 -0.64 -3.58 -31.43
N GLY A 25 -0.39 -2.83 -32.50
CA GLY A 25 -1.36 -1.91 -33.11
C GLY A 25 -1.22 -0.46 -32.66
N GLU A 26 -0.32 -0.16 -31.73
CA GLU A 26 -0.02 1.21 -31.30
C GLU A 26 0.74 2.00 -32.37
N GLN A 27 0.36 3.26 -32.58
CA GLN A 27 1.02 4.13 -33.54
C GLN A 27 2.33 4.67 -32.97
N VAL A 28 3.42 4.46 -33.70
CA VAL A 28 4.77 4.85 -33.28
C VAL A 28 5.48 5.73 -34.32
N LEU A 29 6.40 6.55 -33.84
CA LEU A 29 7.33 7.30 -34.66
C LEU A 29 8.62 6.49 -34.86
N CYS A 30 8.99 6.25 -36.11
CA CYS A 30 10.22 5.56 -36.49
C CYS A 30 11.23 6.54 -37.12
N LEU A 31 12.50 6.42 -36.73
CA LEU A 31 13.63 7.07 -37.38
C LEU A 31 14.43 6.04 -38.16
N PHE A 32 14.56 6.23 -39.47
CA PHE A 32 15.28 5.32 -40.36
C PHE A 32 16.62 5.90 -40.80
N PHE A 33 17.60 5.03 -41.03
CA PHE A 33 18.84 5.43 -41.69
C PHE A 33 18.61 5.71 -43.19
N PRO A 34 19.47 6.51 -43.83
CA PRO A 34 19.31 6.87 -45.25
C PRO A 34 19.26 5.68 -46.22
N ALA A 35 19.77 4.51 -45.81
CA ALA A 35 19.79 3.28 -46.61
C ALA A 35 18.41 2.59 -46.77
N GLY A 36 17.39 3.04 -46.03
CA GLY A 36 16.02 2.54 -46.15
C GLY A 36 15.45 1.93 -44.85
N PRO A 37 14.25 1.33 -44.90
CA PRO A 37 13.48 0.91 -43.72
C PRO A 37 14.00 -0.36 -43.03
N GLN A 38 15.18 -0.83 -43.43
CA GLN A 38 15.81 -2.03 -42.91
C GLN A 38 16.58 -1.77 -41.62
N GLN A 39 16.94 -0.50 -41.36
CA GLN A 39 17.70 -0.08 -40.19
C GLN A 39 17.18 1.24 -39.65
N GLY A 40 17.00 1.30 -38.33
CA GLY A 40 16.41 2.44 -37.65
C GLY A 40 16.00 2.12 -36.23
N PHE A 41 15.29 3.06 -35.61
CA PHE A 41 14.80 2.97 -34.24
C PHE A 41 13.35 3.43 -34.14
N ILE A 42 12.61 2.84 -33.21
CA ILE A 42 11.33 3.34 -32.75
C ILE A 42 11.61 4.37 -31.64
N LEU A 43 11.18 5.61 -31.83
CA LEU A 43 11.38 6.69 -30.86
C LEU A 43 10.34 6.66 -29.74
N GLY A 44 9.17 6.08 -30.01
CA GLY A 44 8.03 6.00 -29.10
C GLY A 44 6.72 6.31 -29.80
N SER A 45 5.65 6.45 -29.03
CA SER A 45 4.29 6.73 -29.49
C SER A 45 3.90 8.19 -29.25
N PHE A 46 2.82 8.63 -29.89
CA PHE A 46 2.25 9.95 -29.69
C PHE A 46 0.73 9.86 -29.62
N TYR A 47 0.11 10.80 -28.91
CA TYR A 47 -1.35 10.86 -28.76
C TYR A 47 -2.01 11.45 -30.00
N ASP A 48 -3.25 11.04 -30.24
CA ASP A 48 -4.11 11.51 -31.31
C ASP A 48 -5.57 11.63 -30.84
N GLU A 49 -6.52 11.78 -31.77
CA GLU A 49 -7.95 11.90 -31.45
C GLU A 49 -8.56 10.62 -30.86
N THR A 50 -7.94 9.46 -31.13
CA THR A 50 -8.41 8.14 -30.66
C THR A 50 -7.73 7.70 -29.37
N HIS A 51 -6.46 8.08 -29.18
CA HIS A 51 -5.65 7.81 -28.01
C HIS A 51 -5.28 9.13 -27.34
N THR A 52 -6.03 9.50 -26.31
CA THR A 52 -5.83 10.78 -25.62
C THR A 52 -4.91 10.65 -24.38
N PRO A 53 -4.21 11.74 -24.00
CA PRO A 53 -3.38 11.76 -22.80
C PRO A 53 -4.16 11.38 -21.53
N PRO A 54 -3.54 10.66 -20.56
CA PRO A 54 -4.17 10.31 -19.28
C PRO A 54 -4.39 11.47 -18.32
N ALA A 55 -3.87 12.66 -18.64
CA ALA A 55 -4.06 13.90 -17.91
C ALA A 55 -3.96 15.10 -18.87
N ASN A 56 -4.64 16.19 -18.53
CA ASN A 56 -4.72 17.41 -19.34
C ASN A 56 -4.18 18.66 -18.60
N THR A 57 -3.37 18.46 -17.56
CA THR A 57 -2.74 19.55 -16.78
C THR A 57 -1.25 19.29 -16.58
N VAL A 58 -0.48 20.36 -16.56
CA VAL A 58 0.97 20.37 -16.29
C VAL A 58 1.28 19.94 -14.85
N ASN A 59 0.32 20.03 -13.94
CA ASN A 59 0.52 19.67 -12.52
C ASN A 59 0.64 18.16 -12.31
N LYS A 60 0.16 17.35 -13.27
CA LYS A 60 0.08 15.90 -13.15
C LYS A 60 1.13 15.18 -13.98
N ARG A 61 1.75 14.18 -13.38
CA ARG A 61 2.52 13.13 -14.08
C ARG A 61 1.82 11.80 -13.86
N VAL A 62 1.37 11.15 -14.94
CA VAL A 62 0.55 9.94 -14.88
C VAL A 62 1.16 8.81 -15.72
N ILE A 63 1.22 7.62 -15.14
CA ILE A 63 1.49 6.35 -15.82
C ILE A 63 0.22 5.52 -15.69
N ARG A 64 -0.37 5.12 -16.83
CA ARG A 64 -1.58 4.29 -16.88
C ARG A 64 -1.27 3.02 -17.65
N PHE A 65 -1.62 1.88 -17.08
CA PHE A 65 -1.44 0.56 -17.69
C PHE A 65 -2.76 0.05 -18.26
N ARG A 66 -2.70 -0.81 -19.29
CA ARG A 66 -3.88 -1.36 -19.98
C ARG A 66 -4.85 -2.10 -19.06
N ASN A 67 -4.34 -2.71 -17.99
CA ASN A 67 -5.15 -3.43 -17.00
C ASN A 67 -5.93 -2.49 -16.04
N GLY A 68 -5.73 -1.17 -16.13
CA GLY A 68 -6.37 -0.18 -15.27
C GLY A 68 -5.47 0.35 -14.15
N THR A 69 -4.33 -0.28 -13.85
CA THR A 69 -3.39 0.24 -12.85
C THR A 69 -2.90 1.63 -13.22
N ARG A 70 -2.77 2.51 -12.23
CA ARG A 70 -2.41 3.91 -12.41
C ARG A 70 -1.48 4.41 -11.31
N ILE A 71 -0.41 5.10 -11.73
CA ILE A 71 0.50 5.83 -10.84
C ILE A 71 0.43 7.30 -11.21
N GLU A 72 0.02 8.16 -10.28
CA GLU A 72 -0.16 9.59 -10.52
C GLU A 72 0.50 10.42 -9.43
N ASN A 73 1.31 11.40 -9.85
CA ASN A 73 1.76 12.48 -8.98
C ASN A 73 1.06 13.78 -9.38
N ASP A 74 0.34 14.40 -8.45
CA ASP A 74 -0.30 15.70 -8.62
C ASP A 74 0.35 16.74 -7.69
N ARG A 75 1.01 17.74 -8.29
CA ARG A 75 1.70 18.82 -7.57
C ARG A 75 0.77 19.91 -7.06
N GLU A 76 -0.48 19.96 -7.54
CA GLU A 76 -1.47 20.94 -7.08
C GLU A 76 -2.06 20.52 -5.74
N SER A 77 -2.46 19.26 -5.62
CA SER A 77 -2.93 18.68 -4.35
C SER A 77 -1.83 18.09 -3.47
N ASN A 78 -0.57 18.09 -3.94
CA ASN A 78 0.57 17.44 -3.28
C ASN A 78 0.32 15.95 -2.98
N SER A 79 -0.22 15.20 -3.95
CA SER A 79 -0.61 13.81 -3.76
C SER A 79 0.13 12.86 -4.69
N LEU A 80 0.44 11.68 -4.17
CA LEU A 80 0.93 10.53 -4.94
C LEU A 80 -0.10 9.39 -4.80
N LEU A 81 -0.65 8.94 -5.92
CA LEU A 81 -1.59 7.83 -5.99
C LEU A 81 -0.90 6.62 -6.63
N VAL A 82 -1.02 5.47 -5.95
CA VAL A 82 -0.77 4.14 -6.52
C VAL A 82 -2.09 3.39 -6.46
N ASP A 83 -2.78 3.31 -7.59
CA ASP A 83 -4.06 2.64 -7.76
C ASP A 83 -3.85 1.37 -8.59
N ALA A 84 -3.79 0.22 -7.92
CA ALA A 84 -3.51 -1.06 -8.55
C ALA A 84 -4.76 -1.94 -8.59
N VAL A 85 -5.02 -2.54 -9.75
CA VAL A 85 -6.13 -3.49 -9.91
C VAL A 85 -5.83 -4.85 -9.28
N GLY A 86 -4.55 -5.21 -9.16
CA GLY A 86 -4.09 -6.43 -8.51
C GLY A 86 -3.25 -6.14 -7.27
N ASP A 87 -2.51 -7.17 -6.82
CA ASP A 87 -1.69 -7.09 -5.61
C ASP A 87 -0.57 -6.04 -5.71
N VAL A 88 -0.33 -5.34 -4.60
CA VAL A 88 0.83 -4.47 -4.41
C VAL A 88 1.78 -5.12 -3.41
N THR A 89 3.02 -5.35 -3.82
CA THR A 89 4.05 -5.95 -2.96
C THR A 89 5.22 -5.00 -2.76
N VAL A 90 5.49 -4.64 -1.50
CA VAL A 90 6.66 -3.84 -1.10
C VAL A 90 7.66 -4.77 -0.41
N LYS A 91 8.88 -4.87 -0.96
CA LYS A 91 9.96 -5.71 -0.41
C LYS A 91 11.19 -4.86 -0.11
N ALA A 92 11.77 -5.04 1.08
CA ALA A 92 13.03 -4.44 1.47
C ALA A 92 13.88 -5.47 2.24
N THR A 93 15.19 -5.43 2.08
CA THR A 93 16.14 -6.24 2.87
C THR A 93 16.48 -5.59 4.21
N GLY A 94 16.36 -4.27 4.28
CA GLY A 94 16.46 -3.49 5.51
C GLY A 94 15.08 -3.16 6.07
N THR A 95 14.80 -1.87 6.23
CA THR A 95 13.57 -1.37 6.87
C THR A 95 12.65 -0.71 5.83
N VAL A 96 11.34 -0.87 6.02
CA VAL A 96 10.32 -0.02 5.39
C VAL A 96 9.83 0.97 6.44
N THR A 97 10.02 2.26 6.20
CA THR A 97 9.54 3.34 7.09
C THR A 97 8.30 3.99 6.47
N ILE A 98 7.22 4.05 7.25
CA ILE A 98 6.01 4.83 6.92
C ILE A 98 5.94 5.97 7.94
N ASP A 99 6.32 7.17 7.50
CA ASP A 99 6.38 8.37 8.35
C ASP A 99 5.31 9.37 7.88
N ALA A 100 4.20 9.40 8.62
CA ALA A 100 3.08 10.28 8.38
C ALA A 100 2.44 10.64 9.73
N PRO A 101 1.83 11.84 9.87
CA PRO A 101 1.10 12.21 11.08
C PRO A 101 -0.02 11.23 11.43
N GLU A 102 -0.66 10.63 10.42
CA GLU A 102 -1.69 9.62 10.56
C GLU A 102 -1.56 8.57 9.45
N THR A 103 -1.76 7.29 9.79
CA THR A 103 -1.77 6.16 8.85
C THR A 103 -3.10 5.42 8.99
N ILE A 104 -3.83 5.28 7.87
CA ILE A 104 -5.14 4.62 7.83
C ILE A 104 -5.01 3.31 7.05
N ILE A 105 -5.36 2.19 7.69
CA ILE A 105 -5.48 0.87 7.05
C ILE A 105 -6.94 0.45 7.14
N THR A 106 -7.64 0.48 6.01
CA THR A 106 -9.09 0.22 5.93
C THR A 106 -9.43 -1.28 5.85
N GLY A 107 -8.48 -2.10 5.39
CA GLY A 107 -8.62 -3.54 5.31
C GLY A 107 -7.99 -4.27 6.52
N ASN A 108 -7.94 -5.58 6.43
CA ASN A 108 -7.28 -6.41 7.44
C ASN A 108 -5.76 -6.19 7.43
N ALA A 109 -5.16 -6.02 8.60
CA ALA A 109 -3.71 -5.93 8.78
C ALA A 109 -3.20 -7.21 9.47
N THR A 110 -2.31 -7.96 8.81
CA THR A 110 -1.64 -9.12 9.40
C THR A 110 -0.17 -8.83 9.62
N VAL A 111 0.28 -8.91 10.87
CA VAL A 111 1.69 -8.81 11.24
C VAL A 111 2.18 -10.20 11.66
N LYS A 112 3.03 -10.81 10.85
CA LYS A 112 3.58 -12.15 11.14
C LYS A 112 4.69 -12.14 12.20
N GLY A 113 5.36 -11.00 12.36
CA GLY A 113 6.37 -10.78 13.38
C GLY A 113 5.80 -10.13 14.64
N LEU A 114 6.69 -9.59 15.48
CA LEU A 114 6.29 -8.81 16.64
C LEU A 114 5.71 -7.46 16.19
N LEU A 115 4.49 -7.15 16.65
CA LEU A 115 3.94 -5.79 16.61
C LEU A 115 4.35 -5.03 17.86
N THR A 116 5.15 -3.98 17.71
CA THR A 116 5.50 -3.03 18.78
C THR A 116 4.74 -1.73 18.58
N TYR A 117 4.01 -1.27 19.59
CA TYR A 117 3.30 0.00 19.60
C TYR A 117 3.66 0.81 20.86
N LEU A 118 3.81 2.12 20.72
CA LEU A 118 4.21 3.02 21.81
C LEU A 118 3.11 4.01 22.22
N GLY A 119 2.20 4.35 21.30
CA GLY A 119 1.08 5.27 21.54
C GLY A 119 -0.15 4.63 22.19
N GLY A 120 -0.04 3.36 22.63
CA GLY A 120 -1.16 2.57 23.14
C GLY A 120 -1.95 1.83 22.04
N LEU A 121 -3.01 1.15 22.47
CA LEU A 121 -3.90 0.35 21.61
C LEU A 121 -5.35 0.69 21.97
N LYS A 122 -6.17 1.01 20.96
CA LYS A 122 -7.63 1.12 21.08
C LYS A 122 -8.25 0.17 20.07
N GLY A 123 -9.10 -0.74 20.54
CA GLY A 123 -9.77 -1.72 19.69
C GLY A 123 -11.26 -1.76 19.99
N SER A 124 -12.05 -1.99 18.95
CA SER A 124 -13.50 -2.18 19.00
C SER A 124 -13.90 -3.16 17.90
N SER A 125 -14.98 -3.89 18.11
CA SER A 125 -15.59 -4.73 17.08
C SER A 125 -17.07 -4.40 16.94
N GLU A 126 -17.59 -4.42 15.71
CA GLU A 126 -19.04 -4.33 15.43
C GLU A 126 -19.78 -5.60 15.88
N GLY A 127 -19.06 -6.69 16.15
CA GLY A 127 -19.60 -7.92 16.72
C GLY A 127 -18.52 -8.91 17.15
N GLY A 128 -18.79 -9.69 18.20
CA GLY A 128 -17.85 -10.69 18.72
C GLY A 128 -16.70 -10.10 19.54
N THR A 129 -15.61 -10.85 19.66
CA THR A 129 -14.46 -10.53 20.51
C THR A 129 -13.61 -9.42 19.89
N ALA A 130 -13.44 -8.29 20.58
CA ALA A 130 -12.59 -7.18 20.12
C ALA A 130 -11.08 -7.49 20.15
N ALA A 131 -10.66 -8.41 21.02
CA ALA A 131 -9.30 -8.93 21.10
C ALA A 131 -9.30 -10.38 21.60
N ASP A 132 -8.82 -11.31 20.76
CA ASP A 132 -8.55 -12.70 21.15
C ASP A 132 -7.03 -12.90 21.21
N ILE A 133 -6.52 -13.24 22.39
CA ILE A 133 -5.08 -13.31 22.67
C ILE A 133 -4.76 -14.70 23.19
N GLN A 134 -4.06 -15.48 22.37
CA GLN A 134 -3.49 -16.76 22.79
C GLN A 134 -2.06 -16.57 23.28
N GLY A 135 -1.87 -16.65 24.60
CA GLY A 135 -0.56 -16.50 25.23
C GLY A 135 -0.63 -15.70 26.53
N GLU A 136 0.54 -15.34 27.06
CA GLU A 136 0.62 -14.54 28.28
C GLU A 136 0.47 -13.05 27.97
N ILE A 137 -0.28 -12.36 28.83
CA ILE A 137 -0.33 -10.90 28.88
C ILE A 137 0.40 -10.45 30.13
N LYS A 138 1.53 -9.75 29.97
CA LYS A 138 2.31 -9.18 31.07
C LYS A 138 2.09 -7.66 31.16
N VAL A 139 1.46 -7.22 32.24
CA VAL A 139 1.30 -5.79 32.55
C VAL A 139 2.28 -5.37 33.65
N THR A 140 3.22 -4.50 33.31
CA THR A 140 4.17 -3.90 34.27
C THR A 140 3.76 -2.49 34.61
N SER A 141 3.81 -2.12 35.90
CA SER A 141 3.51 -0.75 36.37
C SER A 141 2.11 -0.21 36.00
N GLY A 142 1.16 -1.09 35.65
CA GLY A 142 -0.24 -0.75 35.33
C GLY A 142 -1.23 -1.78 35.89
N ASP A 143 -2.51 -1.67 35.52
CA ASP A 143 -3.56 -2.62 35.91
C ASP A 143 -4.36 -3.05 34.68
N VAL A 144 -5.11 -4.15 34.79
CA VAL A 144 -6.15 -4.51 33.83
C VAL A 144 -7.47 -4.11 34.45
N VAL A 145 -8.22 -3.24 33.79
CA VAL A 145 -9.50 -2.73 34.30
C VAL A 145 -10.62 -3.19 33.38
N VAL A 146 -11.63 -3.84 33.96
CA VAL A 146 -12.85 -4.28 33.26
C VAL A 146 -14.03 -3.60 33.92
N ASP A 147 -14.76 -2.79 33.15
CA ASP A 147 -15.92 -2.01 33.61
C ASP A 147 -15.65 -1.20 34.91
N GLY A 148 -14.44 -0.67 35.04
CA GLY A 148 -14.01 0.13 36.19
C GLY A 148 -13.42 -0.66 37.35
N ILE A 149 -13.43 -1.99 37.31
CA ILE A 149 -12.84 -2.86 38.35
C ILE A 149 -11.43 -3.28 37.93
N GLY A 150 -10.44 -2.91 38.73
CA GLY A 150 -9.03 -3.24 38.49
C GLY A 150 -8.64 -4.59 39.07
N VAL A 151 -7.97 -5.43 38.29
CA VAL A 151 -7.56 -6.79 38.69
C VAL A 151 -6.60 -6.76 39.88
N LYS A 152 -5.74 -5.74 40.03
CA LYS A 152 -4.76 -5.71 41.13
C LYS A 152 -5.37 -5.57 42.53
N LYS A 153 -6.53 -4.93 42.65
CA LYS A 153 -7.19 -4.68 43.95
C LYS A 153 -8.52 -5.40 44.10
N HIS A 154 -8.96 -6.11 43.06
CA HIS A 154 -10.26 -6.75 43.10
C HIS A 154 -10.39 -7.68 44.31
N HIS A 155 -11.54 -7.61 44.95
CA HIS A 155 -11.87 -8.45 46.10
C HIS A 155 -13.37 -8.73 46.13
N HIS A 156 -13.74 -9.67 46.99
CA HIS A 156 -15.12 -10.02 47.27
C HIS A 156 -15.33 -10.11 48.78
N ASP A 157 -16.51 -9.71 49.24
CA ASP A 157 -16.89 -9.82 50.65
C ASP A 157 -17.66 -11.12 50.92
N THR A 158 -17.39 -11.71 52.08
CA THR A 158 -18.12 -12.89 52.58
C THR A 158 -19.53 -12.52 53.02
N GLN A 159 -20.54 -13.34 52.70
CA GLN A 159 -21.95 -13.09 53.04
C GLN A 159 -22.54 -14.09 54.05
N GLY A 160 -21.68 -14.73 54.84
CA GLY A 160 -22.06 -15.79 55.78
C GLY A 160 -21.62 -17.18 55.33
N GLU A 161 -21.84 -18.17 56.19
CA GLU A 161 -21.43 -19.55 55.94
C GLU A 161 -22.25 -20.13 54.77
N TYR A 162 -21.57 -20.64 53.74
CA TYR A 162 -22.15 -21.21 52.50
C TYR A 162 -22.93 -20.23 51.58
N ALA A 163 -22.97 -18.94 51.91
CA ALA A 163 -23.54 -17.94 51.02
C ALA A 163 -22.56 -17.63 49.85
N PRO A 164 -23.07 -17.33 48.64
CA PRO A 164 -22.24 -16.76 47.58
C PRO A 164 -21.52 -15.49 48.06
N THR A 165 -20.31 -15.25 47.54
CA THR A 165 -19.60 -14.00 47.80
C THR A 165 -20.30 -12.81 47.13
N SER A 166 -19.97 -11.58 47.53
CA SER A 166 -20.44 -10.39 46.81
C SER A 166 -19.99 -10.39 45.35
N GLU A 167 -20.66 -9.57 44.54
CA GLU A 167 -20.12 -9.11 43.26
C GLU A 167 -18.70 -8.56 43.41
N ALA A 168 -17.94 -8.54 42.32
CA ALA A 168 -16.58 -8.01 42.32
C ALA A 168 -16.56 -6.54 42.76
N LYS A 169 -15.62 -6.20 43.64
CA LYS A 169 -15.40 -4.84 44.14
C LYS A 169 -14.00 -4.35 43.79
N ALA A 170 -13.86 -3.03 43.71
CA ALA A 170 -12.57 -2.35 43.50
C ALA A 170 -11.86 -2.06 44.83
#